data_AF-A0A3M1HCV3-F1
#
_entry.id   AF-A0A3M1HCV3-F1
#
_cell.length_a   1.000
_cell.length_b   1.000
_cell.length_c   1.000
_cell.angle_alpha   90.00
_cell.angle_beta   90.00
_cell.angle_gamma   90.00
#
_symmetry.space_group_name_H-M   'P 1'
#
loop_
_entity.id
_entity.type
_entity.pdbx_description
1 polymer ?
#
loop_
_entity_poly.entity_id
_entity_poly.type
_entity_poly.pdbx_seq_one_letter_code
_entity_poly.pdbx_strand_id
1 'polypeptide(L)'
;MHLRKPYGHQSRSQNVKTGGEKMSDNGKADLTPQQAQVIAHLVAGMSQAEAARQVGVAAETISRWKANNPAFVAAYNQAKQAQWDAVTMKLDGLANLAVDTLADLLQDDDPKVRLQAVRLWLEHRQRPEGPTDPQEVQAEMEHRRMGAFLKRVSAAM
;
A
#
# COMPACT_ATOMS: atom_id res chain seq x y z
N MET A 1 -12.68 -78.93 -23.22
CA MET A 1 -12.59 -78.83 -21.75
C MET A 1 -11.56 -77.74 -21.46
N HIS A 2 -12.01 -76.61 -20.91
CA HIS A 2 -11.37 -75.30 -21.06
C HIS A 2 -10.20 -75.07 -20.09
N LEU A 3 -9.13 -74.45 -20.60
CA LEU A 3 -8.00 -73.94 -19.83
C LEU A 3 -8.48 -72.92 -18.78
N ARG A 4 -8.04 -73.06 -17.53
CA ARG A 4 -8.15 -72.02 -16.50
C ARG A 4 -6.80 -71.82 -15.82
N LYS A 5 -6.04 -70.83 -16.30
CA LYS A 5 -4.92 -70.22 -15.56
C LYS A 5 -5.52 -69.38 -14.43
N PRO A 6 -5.04 -69.44 -13.18
CA PRO A 6 -5.23 -68.36 -12.23
C PRO A 6 -4.14 -67.31 -12.43
N TYR A 7 -4.50 -66.21 -13.07
CA TYR A 7 -3.84 -64.92 -12.92
C TYR A 7 -4.17 -64.34 -11.54
N GLY A 8 -3.17 -63.82 -10.83
CA GLY A 8 -3.32 -62.98 -9.65
C GLY A 8 -1.93 -62.57 -9.16
N HIS A 9 -1.57 -61.32 -8.89
CA HIS A 9 -2.26 -60.05 -9.01
C HIS A 9 -1.20 -59.01 -9.42
N GLN A 10 -1.38 -58.37 -10.58
CA GLN A 10 -0.84 -57.02 -10.76
C GLN A 10 -1.85 -56.07 -10.11
N SER A 11 -1.54 -55.60 -8.91
CA SER A 11 -2.29 -54.51 -8.29
C SER A 11 -1.99 -53.22 -9.05
N ARG A 12 -2.88 -52.92 -10.00
CA ARG A 12 -3.11 -51.59 -10.53
C ARG A 12 -3.86 -50.76 -9.48
N SER A 13 -3.54 -49.47 -9.46
CA SER A 13 -4.25 -48.39 -8.77
C SER A 13 -3.88 -48.21 -7.30
N GLN A 14 -3.18 -47.11 -6.99
CA GLN A 14 -3.82 -45.95 -6.37
C GLN A 14 -3.13 -44.65 -6.80
N ASN A 15 -3.90 -43.85 -7.53
CA ASN A 15 -3.63 -42.48 -7.88
C ASN A 15 -3.92 -41.62 -6.65
N VAL A 16 -2.89 -41.25 -5.89
CA VAL A 16 -3.04 -40.28 -4.79
C VAL A 16 -2.99 -38.90 -5.39
N LYS A 17 -4.18 -38.34 -5.61
CA LYS A 17 -4.42 -36.92 -5.75
C LYS A 17 -4.05 -36.25 -4.43
N THR A 18 -2.87 -35.66 -4.36
CA THR A 18 -2.57 -34.63 -3.36
C THR A 18 -2.77 -33.30 -4.06
N GLY A 19 -3.91 -32.68 -3.76
CA GLY A 19 -4.22 -31.31 -4.17
C GLY A 19 -3.12 -30.40 -3.67
N GLY A 20 -2.35 -29.83 -4.58
CA GLY A 20 -1.57 -28.66 -4.30
C GLY A 20 -2.54 -27.55 -3.94
N GLU A 21 -2.56 -27.20 -2.66
CA GLU A 21 -3.14 -25.97 -2.15
C GLU A 21 -2.74 -24.81 -3.06
N LYS A 22 -3.74 -24.20 -3.68
CA LYS A 22 -3.59 -22.92 -4.35
C LYS A 22 -3.29 -21.88 -3.26
N MET A 23 -2.00 -21.65 -2.99
CA MET A 23 -1.57 -20.38 -2.41
C MET A 23 -1.92 -19.28 -3.41
N SER A 24 -2.94 -18.51 -3.05
CA SER A 24 -3.42 -17.34 -3.76
C SER A 24 -2.36 -16.23 -3.72
N ASP A 25 -1.47 -16.22 -4.72
CA ASP A 25 -0.70 -15.04 -5.14
C ASP A 25 -1.65 -14.12 -5.91
N ASN A 26 -2.51 -13.43 -5.17
CA ASN A 26 -3.60 -12.63 -5.72
C ASN A 26 -3.07 -11.30 -6.28
N GLY A 27 -2.45 -11.35 -7.47
CA GLY A 27 -2.06 -10.16 -8.23
C GLY A 27 -1.10 -10.38 -9.41
N LYS A 28 -0.30 -11.46 -9.41
CA LYS A 28 0.69 -11.72 -10.48
C LYS A 28 0.19 -12.56 -11.66
N ALA A 29 -1.01 -13.13 -11.58
CA ALA A 29 -1.43 -14.20 -12.49
C ALA A 29 -1.65 -13.78 -13.97
N ASP A 30 -1.78 -12.49 -14.29
CA ASP A 30 -2.18 -12.04 -15.64
C ASP A 30 -1.23 -11.03 -16.33
N LEU A 31 -0.01 -10.82 -15.81
CA LEU A 31 0.95 -9.90 -16.44
C LEU A 31 1.99 -10.64 -17.29
N THR A 32 2.24 -10.13 -18.49
CA THR A 32 3.42 -10.54 -19.25
C THR A 32 4.70 -9.94 -18.65
N PRO A 33 5.89 -10.54 -18.90
CA PRO A 33 7.16 -9.97 -18.43
C PRO A 33 7.38 -8.52 -18.89
N GLN A 34 6.99 -8.19 -20.12
CA GLN A 34 7.09 -6.83 -20.66
C GLN A 34 6.15 -5.86 -19.92
N GLN A 35 4.94 -6.29 -19.58
CA GLN A 35 4.00 -5.49 -18.79
C GLN A 35 4.55 -5.18 -17.40
N ALA A 36 5.11 -6.17 -16.72
CA ALA A 36 5.73 -5.99 -15.42
C ALA A 36 6.93 -5.02 -15.47
N GLN A 37 7.79 -5.14 -16.49
CA GLN A 37 8.91 -4.21 -16.69
C GLN A 37 8.45 -2.78 -16.97
N VAL A 38 7.42 -2.60 -17.83
CA VAL A 38 6.84 -1.28 -18.08
C VAL A 38 6.28 -0.67 -16.80
N ILE A 39 5.55 -1.44 -15.98
CA ILE A 39 5.03 -0.97 -14.70
C ILE A 39 6.16 -0.47 -13.79
N ALA A 40 7.25 -1.22 -13.68
CA ALA A 40 8.41 -0.82 -12.89
C ALA A 40 9.02 0.50 -13.38
N HIS A 41 9.20 0.67 -14.69
CA HIS A 41 9.72 1.91 -15.27
C HIS A 41 8.80 3.11 -15.06
N LEU A 42 7.49 2.94 -15.22
CA LEU A 42 6.51 4.01 -15.02
C LEU A 42 6.45 4.46 -13.56
N VAL A 43 6.48 3.54 -12.60
CA VAL A 43 6.52 3.86 -11.16
C VAL A 43 7.85 4.52 -10.78
N ALA A 44 8.95 4.18 -11.47
CA ALA A 44 10.23 4.88 -11.33
C ALA A 44 10.25 6.31 -11.94
N GLY A 45 9.13 6.78 -12.51
CA GLY A 45 8.98 8.15 -13.01
C GLY A 45 9.28 8.32 -14.50
N MET A 46 9.54 7.25 -15.24
CA MET A 46 9.74 7.35 -16.69
C MET A 46 8.44 7.69 -17.42
N SER A 47 8.56 8.42 -18.53
CA SER A 47 7.45 8.59 -19.46
C SER A 47 7.10 7.28 -20.16
N GLN A 48 5.87 7.19 -20.69
CA GLN A 48 5.45 6.02 -21.47
C GLN A 48 6.34 5.80 -22.71
N ALA A 49 6.81 6.87 -23.34
CA ALA A 49 7.71 6.78 -24.50
C ALA A 49 9.07 6.20 -24.10
N GLU A 50 9.64 6.62 -22.98
CA GLU A 50 10.92 6.09 -22.48
C GLU A 50 10.80 4.63 -22.08
N ALA A 51 9.77 4.28 -21.30
CA ALA A 51 9.51 2.90 -20.88
C ALA A 51 9.28 1.97 -22.09
N ALA A 52 8.55 2.45 -23.11
CA ALA A 52 8.31 1.71 -24.34
C ALA A 52 9.62 1.38 -25.07
N ARG A 53 10.49 2.40 -25.26
CA ARG A 53 11.81 2.20 -25.88
C ARG A 53 12.68 1.22 -25.09
N GLN A 54 12.66 1.33 -23.76
CA GLN A 54 13.51 0.53 -22.89
C GLN A 54 13.10 -0.96 -22.85
N VAL A 55 11.80 -1.24 -22.93
CA VAL A 55 11.26 -2.61 -22.93
C VAL A 55 11.13 -3.20 -24.35
N GLY A 56 11.27 -2.37 -25.39
CA GLY A 56 11.17 -2.81 -26.78
C GLY A 56 9.74 -3.02 -27.27
N VAL A 57 8.81 -2.17 -26.83
CA VAL A 57 7.40 -2.17 -27.28
C VAL A 57 7.02 -0.82 -27.89
N ALA A 58 5.96 -0.77 -28.70
CA ALA A 58 5.42 0.49 -29.19
C ALA A 58 4.70 1.24 -28.05
N ALA A 59 4.84 2.57 -27.96
CA ALA A 59 4.16 3.37 -26.93
C ALA A 59 2.63 3.20 -26.96
N GLU A 60 2.04 3.03 -28.14
CA GLU A 60 0.62 2.73 -28.34
C GLU A 60 0.18 1.42 -27.65
N THR A 61 1.09 0.45 -27.51
CA THR A 61 0.84 -0.81 -26.80
C THR A 61 0.61 -0.55 -25.31
N ILE A 62 1.40 0.35 -24.71
CA ILE A 62 1.22 0.76 -23.30
C ILE A 62 -0.11 1.50 -23.15
N SER A 63 -0.43 2.43 -24.05
CA SER A 63 -1.73 3.12 -24.07
C SER A 63 -2.90 2.13 -24.15
N ARG A 64 -2.80 1.10 -25.00
CA ARG A 64 -3.81 0.05 -25.13
C ARG A 64 -3.94 -0.79 -23.86
N TRP A 65 -2.84 -1.13 -23.19
CA TRP A 65 -2.90 -1.86 -21.91
C TRP A 65 -3.58 -1.02 -20.82
N LYS A 66 -3.27 0.29 -20.74
CA LYS A 66 -3.92 1.19 -19.79
C LYS A 66 -5.43 1.36 -20.04
N ALA A 67 -5.86 1.26 -21.29
CA ALA A 67 -7.27 1.38 -21.66
C ALA A 67 -8.06 0.07 -21.47
N ASN A 68 -7.46 -1.06 -21.86
CA ASN A 68 -8.22 -2.29 -22.12
C ASN A 68 -7.71 -3.52 -21.36
N ASN A 69 -6.67 -3.41 -20.53
CA ASN A 69 -6.16 -4.52 -19.73
C ASN A 69 -6.33 -4.23 -18.22
N PRO A 70 -7.41 -4.72 -17.60
CA PRO A 70 -7.67 -4.52 -16.17
C PRO A 70 -6.55 -5.02 -15.26
N ALA A 71 -5.91 -6.15 -15.60
CA ALA A 71 -4.80 -6.70 -14.81
C ALA A 71 -3.58 -5.77 -14.81
N PHE A 72 -3.24 -5.21 -15.98
CA PHE A 72 -2.17 -4.20 -16.10
C PHE A 72 -2.46 -2.96 -15.26
N VAL A 73 -3.69 -2.43 -15.34
CA VAL A 73 -4.10 -1.23 -14.59
C VAL A 73 -4.08 -1.49 -13.08
N ALA A 74 -4.61 -2.63 -12.63
CA ALA A 74 -4.61 -3.02 -11.23
C ALA A 74 -3.18 -3.13 -10.69
N ALA A 75 -2.30 -3.83 -11.40
CA ALA A 75 -0.91 -3.98 -10.99
C ALA A 75 -0.13 -2.66 -11.00
N TYR A 76 -0.37 -1.79 -11.99
CA TYR A 76 0.23 -0.46 -12.01
C TYR A 76 -0.20 0.39 -10.81
N ASN A 77 -1.49 0.36 -10.46
CA ASN A 77 -2.01 1.08 -9.30
C ASN A 77 -1.46 0.52 -7.98
N GLN A 78 -1.38 -0.81 -7.83
CA GLN A 78 -0.76 -1.46 -6.67
C GLN A 78 0.71 -1.03 -6.52
N ALA A 79 1.46 -1.00 -7.61
CA ALA A 79 2.86 -0.57 -7.58
C ALA A 79 3.00 0.90 -7.19
N LYS A 80 2.09 1.78 -7.65
CA LYS A 80 2.02 3.18 -7.20
C LYS A 80 1.68 3.32 -5.71
N GLN A 81 0.74 2.53 -5.21
CA GLN A 81 0.38 2.51 -3.79
C GLN A 81 1.57 2.07 -2.93
N ALA A 82 2.23 0.97 -3.30
CA ALA A 82 3.42 0.51 -2.61
C ALA A 82 4.55 1.55 -2.58
N GLN A 83 4.75 2.30 -3.67
CA GLN A 83 5.71 3.41 -3.70
C GLN A 83 5.29 4.55 -2.76
N TRP A 84 4.01 4.92 -2.76
CA TRP A 84 3.47 5.94 -1.86
C TRP A 84 3.63 5.55 -0.39
N ASP A 85 3.29 4.30 -0.05
CA ASP A 85 3.41 3.78 1.31
C ASP A 85 4.87 3.76 1.76
N ALA A 86 5.80 3.34 0.89
CA ALA A 86 7.23 3.37 1.18
C ALA A 86 7.75 4.80 1.43
N VAL A 87 7.29 5.79 0.65
CA VAL A 87 7.63 7.20 0.87
C VAL A 87 7.03 7.71 2.17
N THR A 88 5.77 7.36 2.47
CA THR A 88 5.09 7.76 3.70
C THR A 88 5.79 7.18 4.93
N MET A 89 6.12 5.88 4.91
CA MET A 89 6.91 5.24 5.97
C MET A 89 8.27 5.93 6.16
N LYS A 90 8.93 6.36 5.08
CA LYS A 90 10.17 7.12 5.17
C LYS A 90 9.95 8.50 5.80
N LEU A 91 8.86 9.19 5.46
CA LEU A 91 8.50 10.47 6.06
C LEU A 91 8.18 10.32 7.56
N ASP A 92 7.43 9.29 7.95
CA ASP A 92 7.16 8.97 9.36
C ASP A 92 8.46 8.63 10.10
N GLY A 93 9.36 7.88 9.46
CA GLY A 93 10.70 7.62 9.99
C GLY A 93 11.53 8.89 10.17
N LEU A 94 11.44 9.85 9.24
CA LEU A 94 12.09 11.16 9.39
C LEU A 94 11.48 11.99 10.52
N ALA A 95 10.18 11.87 10.76
CA ALA A 95 9.54 12.51 11.92
C ALA A 95 10.07 11.92 13.24
N ASN A 96 10.20 10.59 13.33
CA ASN A 96 10.82 9.93 14.49
C ASN A 96 12.28 10.37 14.66
N LEU A 97 13.07 10.36 13.58
CA LEU A 97 14.46 10.82 13.61
C LEU A 97 14.57 12.28 14.06
N ALA A 98 13.66 13.15 13.64
CA ALA A 98 13.64 14.55 14.06
C ALA A 98 13.38 14.67 15.57
N VAL A 99 12.48 13.85 16.12
CA VAL A 99 12.22 13.78 17.56
C VAL A 99 13.44 13.25 18.31
N ASP A 100 14.09 12.19 17.82
CA ASP A 100 15.30 11.62 18.41
C ASP A 100 16.46 12.64 18.38
N THR A 101 16.64 13.32 17.25
CA THR A 101 17.64 14.40 17.11
C THR A 101 17.37 15.52 18.10
N LEU A 102 16.11 15.92 18.28
CA LEU A 102 15.74 16.92 19.28
C LEU A 102 16.04 16.44 20.71
N ALA A 103 15.81 15.16 21.01
CA ALA A 103 16.13 14.56 22.31
C ALA A 103 17.64 14.53 22.59
N ASP A 104 18.46 14.28 21.56
CA ASP A 104 19.91 14.34 21.64
C ASP A 104 20.39 15.78 21.90
N LEU A 105 19.85 16.77 21.17
CA LEU A 105 20.19 18.19 21.34
C LEU A 105 19.81 18.74 22.73
N LEU A 106 18.80 18.16 23.38
CA LEU A 106 18.44 18.48 24.76
C LEU A 106 19.51 18.03 25.77
N GLN A 107 20.42 17.13 25.37
CA GLN A 107 21.52 16.61 26.18
C GLN A 107 22.90 17.17 25.74
N ASP A 108 22.93 18.10 24.79
CA ASP A 108 24.16 18.68 24.26
C ASP A 108 25.00 19.41 25.34
N ASP A 109 26.33 19.35 25.23
CA ASP A 109 27.22 20.02 26.19
C ASP A 109 27.11 21.56 26.13
N ASP A 110 26.85 22.13 24.94
CA ASP A 110 26.69 23.58 24.76
C ASP A 110 25.34 24.06 25.34
N PRO A 111 25.36 24.90 26.39
CA PRO A 111 24.13 25.45 26.98
C PRO A 111 23.28 26.24 25.99
N LYS A 112 23.86 26.84 24.94
CA LYS A 112 23.11 27.56 23.91
C LYS A 112 22.32 26.60 23.04
N VAL A 113 22.92 25.47 22.63
CA VAL A 113 22.26 24.44 21.83
C VAL A 113 21.10 23.84 22.61
N ARG A 114 21.32 23.43 23.88
CA ARG A 114 20.24 22.94 24.74
C ARG A 114 19.11 23.95 24.91
N LEU A 115 19.43 25.22 25.15
CA LEU A 115 18.41 26.26 25.33
C LEU A 115 17.54 26.44 24.07
N GLN A 116 18.14 26.35 22.88
CA GLN A 116 17.40 26.40 21.61
C GLN A 116 16.50 25.16 21.45
N ALA A 117 17.02 23.97 21.74
CA ALA A 117 16.22 22.73 21.71
C ALA A 117 15.02 22.78 22.67
N VAL A 118 15.23 23.27 23.90
CA VAL A 118 14.15 23.47 24.90
C VAL A 118 13.10 24.46 24.38
N ARG A 119 13.52 25.59 23.79
CA ARG A 119 12.59 26.57 23.22
C ARG A 119 11.77 25.97 22.09
N LEU A 120 12.41 25.29 21.14
CA LEU A 120 11.74 24.67 20.02
C LEU A 120 10.67 23.67 20.49
N TRP A 121 11.01 22.83 21.48
CA TRP A 121 10.07 21.90 22.10
C TRP A 121 8.88 22.62 22.76
N LEU A 122 9.13 23.66 23.54
CA LEU A 122 8.08 24.41 24.24
C LEU A 122 7.15 25.18 23.28
N GLU A 123 7.67 25.67 22.16
CA GLU A 123 6.91 26.37 21.12
C GLU A 123 6.03 25.41 20.31
N HIS A 124 6.50 24.18 20.06
CA HIS A 124 5.84 23.24 19.15
C HIS A 124 5.02 22.16 19.86
N ARG A 125 5.07 22.07 21.19
CA ARG A 125 4.21 21.16 21.93
C ARG A 125 2.76 21.65 21.85
N GLN A 126 1.94 20.93 21.09
CA GLN A 126 0.50 21.14 21.11
C GLN A 126 -0.11 20.25 22.19
N ARG A 127 -1.00 20.83 22.99
CA ARG A 127 -1.88 20.02 23.82
C ARG A 127 -2.93 19.40 22.91
N PRO A 128 -3.12 18.07 22.91
CA PRO A 128 -4.24 17.45 22.22
C PRO A 128 -5.55 18.07 22.72
N GLU A 129 -6.37 18.56 21.79
CA GLU A 129 -7.69 19.11 22.09
C GLU A 129 -8.77 18.06 21.78
N GLY A 130 -9.82 18.06 22.59
CA GLY A 130 -10.98 17.20 22.40
C GLY A 130 -11.33 16.37 23.64
N PRO A 131 -12.59 15.92 23.75
CA PRO A 131 -13.03 15.05 24.82
C PRO A 131 -12.31 13.70 24.73
N THR A 132 -11.84 13.20 25.87
CA THR A 132 -11.27 11.85 26.00
C THR A 132 -12.28 10.85 26.57
N ASP A 133 -13.44 11.33 27.02
CA ASP A 133 -14.54 10.50 27.48
C ASP A 133 -15.44 10.08 26.29
N PRO A 134 -15.75 8.78 26.11
CA PRO A 134 -16.57 8.30 25.00
C PRO A 134 -17.96 8.93 24.92
N GLN A 135 -18.58 9.28 26.05
CA GLN A 135 -19.92 9.89 26.07
C GLN A 135 -19.84 11.35 25.61
N GLU A 136 -18.80 12.07 26.04
CA GLU A 136 -18.53 13.44 25.57
C GLU A 136 -18.17 13.47 24.08
N VAL A 137 -17.37 12.51 23.60
CA VAL A 137 -17.07 12.34 22.16
C VAL A 137 -18.35 12.09 21.36
N GLN A 138 -19.23 11.21 21.84
CA GLN A 138 -20.49 10.89 21.18
C GLN A 138 -21.40 12.13 21.11
N ALA A 139 -21.55 12.86 22.21
CA ALA A 139 -22.33 14.08 22.26
C ALA A 139 -21.77 15.16 21.32
N GLU A 140 -20.44 15.31 21.24
CA GLU A 140 -19.80 16.24 20.32
C GLU A 140 -20.00 15.86 18.85
N MET A 141 -19.87 14.57 18.52
CA MET A 141 -20.12 14.06 17.17
C MET A 141 -21.56 14.30 16.72
N GLU A 142 -22.53 14.08 17.62
CA GLU A 142 -23.95 14.36 17.37
C GLU A 142 -24.21 15.85 17.14
N HIS A 143 -23.61 16.72 17.97
CA HIS A 143 -23.71 18.17 17.83
C HIS A 143 -23.08 18.66 16.51
N ARG A 144 -21.90 18.17 16.13
CA ARG A 144 -21.25 18.49 14.84
C ARG A 144 -22.08 18.00 13.65
N ARG A 145 -22.67 16.81 13.72
CA ARG A 145 -23.56 16.26 12.67
C ARG A 145 -24.81 17.11 12.49
N MET A 146 -25.43 17.52 13.59
CA MET A 146 -26.62 18.39 13.56
C MET A 146 -26.28 19.77 12.98
N GLY A 147 -25.17 20.39 13.40
CA GLY A 147 -24.71 21.66 12.85
C GLY A 147 -24.41 21.60 11.35
N ALA A 148 -23.79 20.52 10.87
CA ALA A 148 -23.52 20.32 9.44
C ALA A 148 -24.80 20.08 8.62
N PHE A 149 -25.78 19.38 9.18
CA PHE A 149 -27.09 19.17 8.57
C PHE A 149 -27.86 20.49 8.42
N LEU A 150 -27.92 21.30 9.48
CA LEU A 150 -28.60 22.60 9.47
C LEU A 150 -27.96 23.59 8.48
N LYS A 151 -26.62 23.63 8.40
CA LYS A 151 -25.91 24.45 7.39
C LYS A 151 -26.27 24.06 5.95
N ARG A 152 -26.45 22.76 5.67
CA ARG A 152 -26.83 22.27 4.34
C ARG A 152 -28.28 22.59 3.99
N VAL A 153 -29.20 22.45 4.96
CA VAL A 153 -30.61 22.80 4.78
C VAL A 153 -30.77 24.30 4.54
N SER A 154 -30.08 25.14 5.31
CA SER A 154 -30.10 26.60 5.14
C SER A 154 -29.46 27.09 3.84
N ALA A 155 -28.57 26.31 3.22
CA ALA A 155 -27.94 26.65 1.94
C ALA A 155 -28.76 26.19 0.71
N ALA A 156 -29.80 25.38 0.92
CA ALA A 156 -30.67 24.85 -0.12
C ALA A 156 -32.04 25.55 -0.19
N MET A 157 -32.29 26.52 0.70
CA MET A 157 -33.46 27.41 0.71
C MET A 157 -33.05 28.80 0.23
#